data_AF-A0A1I7JLZ6-F1
#
_entry.id   AF-A0A1I7JLZ6-F1
#
_cell.length_a   1.000
_cell.length_b   1.000
_cell.length_c   1.000
_cell.angle_alpha   90.00
_cell.angle_beta   90.00
_cell.angle_gamma   90.00
#
_symmetry.space_group_name_H-M   'P 1'
#
loop_
_entity.id
_entity.type
_entity.pdbx_description
1 polymer ?
#
loop_
_entity_poly.entity_id
_entity_poly.type
_entity_poly.pdbx_seq_one_letter_code
_entity_poly.pdbx_strand_id
1 'polypeptide(L)'
;MEKNNNNNDNINSGANAYEYYEAVSRDFEDLKLLRTQGAGQLILILGYMFEYMATNQAIDLIEDRMNLRAVDFFAGNYLGEENEKIKYRLQEEHFRNRGVNADETALKAAYLELVGQTIITFIDKIKLSRFNEKTEDRDYLISKTANEEIFIGAFLGELSLIFNLQGVLLLYETSNQDALDD
;
A
#
# COMPACT_ATOMS: atom_id res chain seq x y z
N MET A 1 -44.75 39.75 -50.94
CA MET A 1 -45.19 38.58 -50.15
C MET A 1 -43.99 38.11 -49.35
N GLU A 2 -43.85 38.60 -48.12
CA GLU A 2 -43.03 37.93 -47.12
C GLU A 2 -43.73 36.63 -46.72
N LYS A 3 -42.98 35.54 -46.60
CA LYS A 3 -43.24 34.51 -45.59
C LYS A 3 -42.01 33.61 -45.39
N ASN A 4 -41.53 33.68 -44.15
CA ASN A 4 -40.88 32.64 -43.35
C ASN A 4 -39.52 32.09 -43.79
N ASN A 5 -38.47 32.83 -43.44
CA ASN A 5 -37.37 32.23 -42.69
C ASN A 5 -37.77 32.21 -41.22
N ASN A 6 -37.84 31.03 -40.62
CA ASN A 6 -37.49 30.75 -39.21
C ASN A 6 -38.02 29.38 -38.84
N ASN A 7 -37.10 28.43 -38.67
CA ASN A 7 -37.00 27.53 -37.52
C ASN A 7 -36.07 26.36 -37.89
N ASN A 8 -34.80 26.44 -37.48
CA ASN A 8 -34.06 25.23 -37.13
C ASN A 8 -32.82 25.44 -36.23
N ASP A 9 -32.64 26.62 -35.62
CA ASP A 9 -31.47 26.87 -34.76
C ASP A 9 -31.61 26.32 -33.33
N ASN A 10 -32.74 25.70 -32.98
CA ASN A 10 -33.02 25.32 -31.58
C ASN A 10 -32.74 23.85 -31.24
N ILE A 11 -32.26 23.04 -32.19
CA ILE A 11 -31.91 21.63 -31.94
C ILE A 11 -30.42 21.48 -31.59
N ASN A 12 -29.58 22.44 -32.01
CA ASN A 12 -28.12 22.39 -31.83
C ASN A 12 -27.62 22.99 -30.51
N SER A 13 -28.44 23.78 -29.81
CA SER A 13 -28.09 24.38 -28.52
C SER A 13 -28.18 23.38 -27.36
N GLY A 14 -29.16 22.46 -27.40
CA GLY A 14 -29.34 21.41 -26.39
C GLY A 14 -28.29 20.31 -26.43
N ALA A 15 -27.83 19.91 -27.62
CA ALA A 15 -26.77 18.92 -27.79
C ALA A 15 -25.41 19.43 -27.27
N ASN A 16 -25.04 20.67 -27.62
CA ASN A 16 -23.81 21.30 -27.14
C ASN A 16 -23.80 21.55 -25.62
N ALA A 17 -24.94 21.90 -25.02
CA ALA A 17 -25.06 22.10 -23.58
C ALA A 17 -24.99 20.77 -22.80
N TYR A 18 -25.58 19.70 -23.35
CA TYR A 18 -25.52 18.36 -22.76
C TYR A 18 -24.11 17.78 -22.80
N GLU A 19 -23.43 17.85 -23.95
CA GLU A 19 -22.03 17.39 -24.09
C GLU A 19 -21.09 18.18 -23.17
N TYR A 20 -21.29 19.50 -23.04
CA TYR A 20 -20.52 20.32 -22.10
C TYR A 20 -20.76 19.90 -20.63
N TYR A 21 -22.01 19.66 -20.24
CA TYR A 21 -22.33 19.22 -18.88
C TYR A 21 -21.76 17.83 -18.57
N GLU A 22 -21.81 16.91 -19.55
CA GLU A 22 -21.22 15.58 -19.42
C GLU A 22 -19.70 15.64 -19.27
N ALA A 23 -19.02 16.49 -20.06
CA ALA A 23 -17.59 16.72 -19.95
C ALA A 23 -17.19 17.29 -18.58
N VAL A 24 -17.91 18.32 -18.10
CA VAL A 24 -17.67 18.91 -16.77
C VAL A 24 -17.89 17.89 -15.65
N SER A 25 -18.95 17.07 -15.74
CA SER A 25 -19.22 16.02 -14.76
C SER A 25 -18.08 14.97 -14.73
N ARG A 26 -17.56 14.60 -15.91
CA ARG A 26 -16.44 13.67 -16.05
C ARG A 26 -15.16 14.24 -15.43
N ASP A 27 -14.86 15.52 -15.67
CA ASP A 27 -13.71 16.21 -15.06
C ASP A 27 -13.79 16.22 -13.53
N PHE A 28 -14.98 16.44 -12.96
CA PHE A 28 -15.19 16.36 -11.51
C PHE A 28 -14.94 14.96 -10.95
N GLU A 29 -15.32 13.91 -11.68
CA GLU A 29 -15.03 12.53 -11.29
C GLU A 29 -13.54 12.21 -11.39
N ASP A 30 -12.86 12.66 -12.44
CA ASP A 30 -11.42 12.46 -12.60
C ASP A 30 -10.62 13.18 -11.51
N LEU A 31 -11.03 14.39 -11.12
CA LEU A 31 -10.45 15.10 -9.96
C LEU A 31 -10.66 14.33 -8.64
N LYS A 32 -11.82 13.70 -8.45
CA LYS A 32 -12.07 12.85 -7.28
C LYS A 32 -11.17 11.62 -7.30
N LEU A 33 -11.06 10.92 -8.44
CA LEU A 33 -10.19 9.76 -8.60
C LEU A 33 -8.73 10.12 -8.32
N LEU A 34 -8.26 11.26 -8.83
CA LEU A 34 -6.89 11.74 -8.59
C LEU A 34 -6.63 12.01 -7.10
N ARG A 35 -7.58 12.65 -6.40
CA ARG A 35 -7.48 12.89 -4.95
C ARG A 35 -7.43 11.59 -4.16
N THR A 36 -8.28 10.63 -4.50
CA THR A 36 -8.29 9.31 -3.84
C THR A 36 -6.99 8.54 -4.13
N GLN A 37 -6.45 8.66 -5.34
CA GLN A 37 -5.17 8.04 -5.69
C GLN A 37 -4.03 8.64 -4.85
N GLY A 38 -4.02 9.97 -4.71
CA GLY A 38 -3.06 10.66 -3.84
C GLY A 38 -3.17 10.21 -2.38
N ALA A 39 -4.39 10.01 -1.87
CA ALA A 39 -4.59 9.46 -0.52
C ALA A 39 -4.03 8.03 -0.39
N GLY A 40 -4.27 7.16 -1.37
CA GLY A 40 -3.70 5.81 -1.41
C GLY A 40 -2.17 5.82 -1.42
N GLN A 41 -1.56 6.70 -2.22
CA GLN A 41 -0.10 6.87 -2.26
C GLN A 41 0.47 7.37 -0.92
N LEU A 42 -0.20 8.30 -0.24
CA LEU A 42 0.22 8.74 1.10
C LEU A 42 0.16 7.60 2.12
N ILE A 43 -0.85 6.74 2.05
CA ILE A 43 -0.96 5.56 2.91
C ILE A 43 0.20 4.59 2.65
N LEU A 44 0.55 4.34 1.38
CA LEU A 44 1.72 3.53 1.04
C LEU A 44 3.02 4.11 1.62
N ILE A 45 3.22 5.43 1.48
CA ILE A 45 4.40 6.11 2.04
C ILE A 45 4.48 5.89 3.56
N LEU A 46 3.34 6.01 4.26
CA LEU A 46 3.30 5.74 5.70
C LEU A 46 3.63 4.28 6.02
N GLY A 47 3.14 3.33 5.21
CA GLY A 47 3.50 1.92 5.29
C GLY A 47 5.01 1.70 5.23
N TYR A 48 5.66 2.19 4.17
CA TYR A 48 7.12 2.10 4.01
C TYR A 48 7.91 2.78 5.13
N MET A 49 7.39 3.88 5.69
CA MET A 49 8.01 4.51 6.86
C MET A 49 7.97 3.59 8.09
N PHE A 50 6.87 2.88 8.32
CA PHE A 50 6.78 1.89 9.40
C PHE A 50 7.65 0.66 9.12
N GLU A 51 7.74 0.19 7.88
CA GLU A 51 8.62 -0.92 7.50
C GLU A 51 10.10 -0.56 7.79
N TYR A 52 10.50 0.66 7.43
CA TYR A 52 11.82 1.19 7.76
C TYR A 52 12.07 1.26 9.28
N MET A 53 11.08 1.70 10.05
CA MET A 53 11.17 1.70 11.52
C MET A 53 11.32 0.28 12.06
N ALA A 54 10.51 -0.67 11.60
CA ALA A 54 10.59 -2.07 12.02
C ALA A 54 11.98 -2.67 11.73
N THR A 55 12.53 -2.37 10.55
CA THR A 55 13.88 -2.80 10.14
C THR A 55 14.94 -2.26 11.10
N ASN A 56 14.90 -0.97 11.43
CA ASN A 56 15.85 -0.39 12.38
C ASN A 56 15.71 -1.00 13.78
N GLN A 57 14.48 -1.22 14.25
CA GLN A 57 14.24 -1.87 15.54
C GLN A 57 14.80 -3.31 15.57
N ALA A 58 14.68 -4.04 14.46
CA ALA A 58 15.25 -5.38 14.34
C ALA A 58 16.79 -5.35 14.33
N ILE A 59 17.40 -4.38 13.63
CA ILE A 59 18.85 -4.18 13.63
C ILE A 59 19.35 -3.89 15.04
N ASP A 60 18.73 -2.96 15.77
CA ASP A 60 19.10 -2.60 17.14
C ASP A 60 19.08 -3.84 18.07
N LEU A 61 18.06 -4.70 17.92
CA LEU A 61 17.96 -5.95 18.69
C LEU A 61 19.10 -6.93 18.33
N ILE A 62 19.44 -7.06 17.05
CA ILE A 62 20.53 -7.93 16.60
C ILE A 62 21.88 -7.42 17.11
N GLU A 63 22.14 -6.11 17.02
CA GLU A 63 23.37 -5.50 17.50
C GLU A 63 23.55 -5.71 19.01
N ASP A 64 22.48 -5.53 19.79
CA ASP A 64 22.54 -5.74 21.24
C ASP A 64 22.78 -7.23 21.57
N ARG A 65 22.17 -8.16 20.82
CA ARG A 65 22.44 -9.61 20.95
C ARG A 65 23.90 -9.95 20.63
N MET A 66 24.47 -9.35 19.59
CA MET A 66 25.87 -9.54 19.22
C MET A 66 26.82 -9.03 20.30
N ASN A 67 26.54 -7.85 20.87
CA ASN A 67 27.32 -7.29 21.97
C ASN A 67 27.30 -8.18 23.21
N LEU A 68 26.13 -8.71 23.59
CA LEU A 68 26.02 -9.64 24.71
C LEU A 68 26.83 -10.93 24.48
N ARG A 69 26.78 -11.51 23.28
CA ARG A 69 27.59 -12.69 22.93
C ARG A 69 29.08 -12.43 23.06
N ALA A 70 29.54 -11.26 22.59
CA ALA A 70 30.94 -10.89 22.70
C ALA A 70 31.36 -10.76 24.19
N VAL A 71 30.54 -10.12 25.01
CA VAL A 71 30.80 -9.98 26.45
C VAL A 71 30.86 -11.35 27.14
N ASP A 72 29.90 -12.24 26.87
CA ASP A 72 29.87 -13.59 27.44
C ASP A 72 31.11 -14.40 27.04
N PHE A 73 31.50 -14.31 25.76
CA PHE A 73 32.70 -14.96 25.23
C PHE A 73 33.96 -14.49 25.97
N PHE A 74 34.16 -13.17 26.11
CA PHE A 74 35.32 -12.62 26.82
C PHE A 74 35.31 -12.92 28.33
N ALA A 75 34.12 -13.04 28.94
CA ALA A 75 33.97 -13.39 30.34
C ALA A 75 34.11 -14.90 30.62
N GLY A 76 34.16 -15.74 29.57
CA GLY A 76 34.17 -17.20 29.70
C GLY A 76 32.83 -17.79 30.17
N ASN A 77 31.73 -17.03 30.07
CA ASN A 77 30.40 -17.42 30.49
C ASN A 77 29.66 -18.12 29.33
N TYR A 78 29.92 -19.42 29.17
CA TYR A 78 29.22 -20.24 28.18
C TYR A 78 27.95 -20.81 28.80
N LEU A 79 26.82 -20.18 28.51
CA LEU A 79 25.51 -20.72 28.86
C LEU A 79 25.18 -21.91 27.95
N GLY A 80 24.48 -22.90 28.49
CA GLY A 80 23.84 -23.92 27.66
C GLY A 80 22.74 -23.30 26.77
N GLU A 81 22.38 -23.98 25.69
CA GLU A 81 21.46 -23.46 24.66
C GLU A 81 20.11 -22.95 25.21
N GLU A 82 19.55 -23.62 26.22
CA GLU A 82 18.32 -23.16 26.89
C GLU A 82 18.51 -21.85 27.66
N ASN A 83 19.61 -21.72 28.39
CA ASN A 83 19.88 -20.52 29.18
C ASN A 83 20.20 -19.31 28.29
N GLU A 84 20.83 -19.53 27.12
CA GLU A 84 20.97 -18.48 26.10
C GLU A 84 19.62 -18.02 25.55
N LYS A 85 18.72 -18.95 25.22
CA LYS A 85 17.37 -18.63 24.74
C LYS A 85 16.60 -17.78 25.75
N ILE A 86 16.63 -18.14 27.04
CA ILE A 86 15.99 -17.37 28.11
C ILE A 86 16.59 -15.96 28.20
N LYS A 87 17.92 -15.83 28.13
CA LYS A 87 18.61 -14.54 28.18
C LYS A 87 18.18 -13.61 27.03
N TYR A 88 18.14 -14.12 25.80
CA TYR A 88 17.72 -13.32 24.64
C TYR A 88 16.22 -12.98 24.67
N ARG A 89 15.39 -13.85 25.24
CA ARG A 89 13.95 -13.59 25.44
C ARG A 89 13.73 -12.42 26.41
N LEU A 90 14.39 -12.47 27.57
CA LEU A 90 14.33 -11.39 28.57
C LEU A 90 14.82 -10.05 28.00
N GLN A 91 15.84 -10.09 27.14
CA GLN A 91 16.33 -8.90 26.45
C GLN A 91 15.26 -8.35 25.50
N GLU A 92 14.64 -9.20 24.68
CA GLU A 92 13.57 -8.79 23.76
C GLU A 92 12.38 -8.19 24.52
N GLU A 93 11.98 -8.78 25.65
CA GLU A 93 10.94 -8.25 26.53
C GLU A 93 11.31 -6.86 27.09
N HIS A 94 12.58 -6.65 27.45
CA HIS A 94 13.07 -5.34 27.86
C HIS A 94 13.02 -4.29 26.73
N PHE A 95 13.21 -4.68 25.47
CA PHE A 95 12.98 -3.78 24.33
C PHE A 95 11.49 -3.49 24.14
N ARG A 96 10.62 -4.51 24.19
CA ARG A 96 9.17 -4.35 24.09
C ARG A 96 8.63 -3.41 25.17
N ASN A 97 9.08 -3.56 26.42
CA ASN A 97 8.69 -2.69 27.54
C ASN A 97 9.14 -1.22 27.37
N ARG A 98 10.13 -0.95 26.51
CA ARG A 98 10.56 0.40 26.13
C ARG A 98 9.82 0.93 24.89
N GLY A 99 8.81 0.21 24.40
CA GLY A 99 8.04 0.55 23.22
C GLY A 99 8.71 0.18 21.89
N VAL A 100 9.75 -0.66 21.92
CA VAL A 100 10.43 -1.15 20.72
C VAL A 100 9.93 -2.56 20.41
N ASN A 101 9.10 -2.69 19.37
CA ASN A 101 8.54 -3.96 18.94
C ASN A 101 8.57 -4.02 17.40
N ALA A 102 9.61 -4.66 16.86
CA ALA A 102 9.85 -4.74 15.43
C ALA A 102 8.71 -5.48 14.72
N ASP A 103 8.23 -6.58 15.28
CA ASP A 103 7.18 -7.41 14.68
C ASP A 103 5.83 -6.68 14.64
N GLU A 104 5.45 -6.01 15.73
CA GLU A 104 4.22 -5.19 15.77
C GLU A 104 4.30 -4.02 14.79
N THR A 105 5.47 -3.39 14.68
CA THR A 105 5.70 -2.26 13.76
C THR A 105 5.64 -2.73 12.31
N ALA A 106 6.25 -3.88 12.00
CA ALA A 106 6.17 -4.51 10.68
C ALA A 106 4.72 -4.88 10.33
N LEU A 107 3.95 -5.37 11.30
CA LEU A 107 2.54 -5.72 11.07
C LEU A 107 1.72 -4.48 10.70
N LYS A 108 1.92 -3.36 11.41
CA LYS A 108 1.29 -2.07 11.06
C LYS A 108 1.70 -1.59 9.67
N ALA A 109 2.96 -1.74 9.30
CA ALA A 109 3.46 -1.41 7.97
C ALA A 109 2.72 -2.20 6.88
N ALA A 110 2.70 -3.53 7.00
CA ALA A 110 2.08 -4.42 6.03
C ALA A 110 0.57 -4.13 5.86
N TYR A 111 -0.15 -3.82 6.95
CA TYR A 111 -1.56 -3.42 6.87
C TYR A 111 -1.76 -2.12 6.08
N LEU A 112 -0.95 -1.09 6.37
CA LEU A 112 -1.04 0.19 5.68
C LEU A 112 -0.71 0.03 4.20
N GLU A 113 0.35 -0.70 3.89
CA GLU A 113 0.75 -0.96 2.50
C GLU A 113 -0.38 -1.67 1.74
N LEU A 114 -0.97 -2.72 2.31
CA LEU A 114 -2.09 -3.41 1.67
C LEU A 114 -3.27 -2.46 1.41
N VAL A 115 -3.66 -1.66 2.41
CA VAL A 115 -4.76 -0.69 2.26
C VAL A 115 -4.45 0.32 1.14
N GLY A 116 -3.25 0.89 1.14
CA GLY A 116 -2.83 1.87 0.13
C GLY A 116 -2.84 1.27 -1.28
N GLN A 117 -2.36 0.04 -1.41
CA GLN A 117 -2.31 -0.66 -2.69
C GLN A 117 -3.69 -1.03 -3.20
N THR A 118 -4.59 -1.53 -2.35
CA THR A 118 -5.99 -1.82 -2.72
C THR A 118 -6.70 -0.58 -3.27
N ILE A 119 -6.49 0.59 -2.65
CA ILE A 119 -7.04 1.86 -3.15
C ILE A 119 -6.52 2.17 -4.56
N ILE A 120 -5.22 2.01 -4.79
CA ILE A 120 -4.59 2.28 -6.09
C ILE A 120 -5.10 1.30 -7.15
N THR A 121 -5.10 0.00 -6.86
CA THR A 121 -5.61 -1.04 -7.78
C THR A 121 -7.05 -0.76 -8.19
N PHE A 122 -7.90 -0.34 -7.24
CA PHE A 122 -9.29 -0.02 -7.54
C PHE A 122 -9.43 1.19 -8.47
N ILE A 123 -8.61 2.23 -8.28
CA ILE A 123 -8.62 3.41 -9.14
C ILE A 123 -8.11 3.08 -10.53
N ASP A 124 -7.04 2.30 -10.64
CA ASP A 124 -6.47 1.90 -11.94
C ASP A 124 -7.47 1.01 -12.72
N LYS A 125 -8.23 0.17 -12.02
CA LYS A 125 -9.36 -0.56 -12.62
C LYS A 125 -10.43 0.38 -13.19
N ILE A 126 -10.82 1.42 -12.45
CA ILE A 126 -11.81 2.40 -12.92
C ILE A 126 -11.28 3.11 -14.16
N LYS A 127 -10.04 3.61 -14.13
CA LYS A 127 -9.41 4.25 -15.29
C LYS A 127 -9.42 3.32 -16.50
N LEU A 128 -9.01 2.06 -16.32
CA LEU A 128 -9.00 1.08 -17.39
C LEU A 128 -10.41 0.83 -17.98
N SER A 129 -11.44 0.74 -17.13
CA SER A 129 -12.82 0.53 -17.62
C SER A 129 -13.35 1.67 -18.49
N ARG A 130 -12.97 2.92 -18.19
CA ARG A 130 -13.34 4.12 -18.97
C ARG A 130 -12.66 4.15 -20.35
N PHE A 131 -11.55 3.44 -20.52
CA PHE A 131 -10.83 3.28 -21.80
C PHE A 131 -11.43 2.19 -22.72
N ASN A 132 -12.55 1.57 -22.38
CA ASN A 132 -13.24 0.67 -23.33
C ASN A 132 -14.36 1.34 -24.14
N GLU A 133 -14.66 2.62 -23.90
CA GLU A 133 -15.82 3.30 -24.50
C GLU A 133 -15.56 4.02 -25.84
N LYS A 134 -14.31 4.17 -26.29
CA LYS A 134 -13.97 4.83 -27.56
C LYS A 134 -13.14 3.91 -28.44
N THR A 135 -13.55 3.68 -29.68
CA THR A 135 -12.82 2.83 -30.63
C THR A 135 -12.33 3.63 -31.83
N GLU A 136 -11.11 3.29 -32.29
CA GLU A 136 -10.50 3.54 -33.62
C GLU A 136 -9.34 4.54 -33.78
N ASP A 137 -8.67 5.01 -32.72
CA ASP A 137 -7.41 5.78 -32.86
C ASP A 137 -6.16 5.04 -32.34
N ARG A 138 -5.03 5.17 -33.05
CA ARG A 138 -3.75 4.53 -32.69
C ARG A 138 -3.22 5.00 -31.34
N ASP A 139 -3.32 6.30 -31.07
CA ASP A 139 -2.88 6.89 -29.80
C ASP A 139 -3.72 6.40 -28.63
N TYR A 140 -5.00 6.12 -28.88
CA TYR A 140 -5.91 5.53 -27.91
C TYR A 140 -5.51 4.09 -27.56
N LEU A 141 -5.13 3.27 -28.55
CA LEU A 141 -4.66 1.90 -28.31
C LEU A 141 -3.39 1.88 -27.44
N ILE A 142 -2.43 2.77 -27.71
CA ILE A 142 -1.21 2.90 -26.90
C ILE A 142 -1.56 3.28 -25.46
N SER A 143 -2.44 4.27 -25.27
CA SER A 143 -2.85 4.69 -23.93
C SER A 143 -3.63 3.59 -23.19
N LYS A 144 -4.44 2.79 -23.89
CA LYS A 144 -5.17 1.67 -23.30
C LYS A 144 -4.20 0.59 -22.81
N THR A 145 -3.25 0.17 -23.67
CA THR A 145 -2.23 -0.82 -23.29
C THR A 145 -1.41 -0.36 -22.09
N ALA A 146 -1.00 0.91 -22.04
CA ALA A 146 -0.28 1.44 -20.88
C ALA A 146 -1.10 1.36 -19.57
N ASN A 147 -2.40 1.65 -19.62
CA ASN A 147 -3.27 1.52 -18.43
C ASN A 147 -3.53 0.06 -18.03
N GLU A 148 -3.59 -0.87 -18.99
CA GLU A 148 -3.67 -2.30 -18.71
C GLU A 148 -2.41 -2.78 -17.98
N GLU A 149 -1.23 -2.38 -18.44
CA GLU A 149 0.05 -2.70 -17.80
C GLU A 149 0.15 -2.13 -16.38
N ILE A 150 -0.25 -0.86 -16.19
CA ILE A 150 -0.30 -0.23 -14.87
C ILE A 150 -1.23 -1.00 -13.93
N PHE A 151 -2.44 -1.36 -14.40
CA PHE A 151 -3.39 -2.11 -13.59
C PHE A 151 -2.86 -3.51 -13.20
N ILE A 152 -2.27 -4.24 -14.15
CA ILE A 152 -1.68 -5.55 -13.87
C ILE A 152 -0.54 -5.40 -12.84
N GLY A 153 0.31 -4.39 -12.99
CA GLY A 153 1.37 -4.09 -12.02
C GLY A 153 0.82 -3.80 -10.63
N ALA A 154 -0.22 -2.98 -10.52
CA ALA A 154 -0.87 -2.66 -9.26
C ALA A 154 -1.49 -3.89 -8.60
N PHE A 155 -2.15 -4.74 -9.38
CA PHE A 155 -2.76 -5.98 -8.91
C PHE A 155 -1.70 -6.99 -8.42
N LEU A 156 -0.60 -7.17 -9.15
CA LEU A 156 0.51 -8.02 -8.72
C LEU A 156 1.19 -7.49 -7.45
N GLY A 157 1.32 -6.16 -7.33
CA GLY A 157 1.79 -5.51 -6.12
C GLY A 157 0.89 -5.80 -4.92
N GLU A 158 -0.44 -5.75 -5.11
CA GLU A 158 -1.42 -6.07 -4.06
C GLU A 158 -1.27 -7.53 -3.59
N LEU A 159 -1.13 -8.49 -4.52
CA LEU A 159 -0.87 -9.88 -4.17
C LEU A 159 0.42 -10.04 -3.36
N SER A 160 1.49 -9.35 -3.75
CA SER A 160 2.76 -9.35 -3.00
C SER A 160 2.58 -8.85 -1.57
N LEU A 161 1.80 -7.79 -1.37
CA LEU A 161 1.54 -7.23 -0.05
C LEU A 161 0.65 -8.14 0.81
N ILE A 162 -0.30 -8.87 0.21
CA ILE A 162 -1.07 -9.90 0.92
C ILE A 162 -0.14 -10.99 1.46
N PHE A 163 0.80 -11.48 0.65
CA PHE A 163 1.76 -12.48 1.11
C PHE A 163 2.71 -11.94 2.17
N ASN A 164 3.16 -10.68 2.03
CA ASN A 164 3.96 -10.02 3.05
C ASN A 164 3.20 -9.94 4.38
N LEU A 165 1.95 -9.44 4.37
CA LEU A 165 1.10 -9.36 5.55
C LEU A 165 0.91 -10.72 6.22
N GLN A 166 0.66 -11.78 5.44
CA GLN A 166 0.55 -13.13 5.99
C GLN A 166 1.85 -13.60 6.65
N GLY A 167 3.00 -13.34 6.02
CA GLY A 167 4.30 -13.69 6.58
C GLY A 167 4.59 -12.94 7.90
N VAL A 168 4.35 -11.63 7.92
CA VAL A 168 4.56 -10.80 9.11
C VAL A 168 3.60 -11.17 10.24
N LEU A 169 2.34 -11.46 9.91
CA LEU A 169 1.35 -11.91 10.90
C LEU A 169 1.78 -13.22 11.57
N LEU A 170 2.25 -14.20 10.81
CA LEU A 170 2.74 -15.46 11.35
C LEU A 170 3.93 -15.27 12.30
N LEU A 171 4.88 -14.41 11.93
CA LEU A 171 6.01 -14.07 12.80
C LEU A 171 5.54 -13.40 14.09
N TYR A 172 4.63 -12.43 13.98
CA TYR A 172 4.06 -11.73 15.13
C TYR A 172 3.30 -12.67 16.08
N GLU A 173 2.45 -13.56 15.54
CA GLU A 173 1.70 -14.55 16.33
C GLU A 173 2.62 -15.54 17.05
N THR A 174 3.62 -16.07 16.34
CA THR A 174 4.62 -16.99 16.94
C THR A 174 5.35 -16.29 18.08
N SER A 175 5.78 -15.05 17.88
CA SER A 175 6.48 -14.27 18.91
C SER A 175 5.61 -14.02 20.17
N ASN A 176 4.29 -13.95 20.01
CA ASN A 176 3.36 -13.75 21.12
C ASN A 176 2.96 -15.06 21.80
N GLN A 177 2.88 -16.19 21.07
CA GLN A 177 2.67 -17.50 21.68
C GLN A 177 3.83 -17.90 22.58
N ASP A 178 5.07 -17.66 22.14
CA ASP A 178 6.28 -17.86 22.96
C ASP A 178 6.28 -17.01 24.25
N ALA A 179 5.45 -15.96 24.33
CA ALA A 179 5.29 -15.13 25.51
C ALA A 179 4.09 -15.53 26.41
N LEU A 180 3.19 -16.40 25.94
CA LEU A 180 1.95 -16.80 26.63
C LEU A 180 1.92 -18.25 27.11
N ASP A 181 2.73 -19.14 26.53
CA ASP A 181 2.85 -20.55 26.94
C ASP A 181 3.77 -20.76 28.17
N ASP A 182 4.16 -19.66 28.84
CA ASP A 182 4.87 -19.60 30.13
C ASP A 182 3.94 -19.15 31.28
#